data_AF-A0A9R0DK13-F1
#
_entry.id   AF-A0A9R0DK13-F1
#
_cell.length_a   1.000
_cell.length_b   1.000
_cell.length_c   1.000
_cell.angle_alpha   90.00
_cell.angle_beta   90.00
_cell.angle_gamma   90.00
#
_symmetry.space_group_name_H-M   'P 1'
#
loop_
_entity.id
_entity.type
_entity.pdbx_description
1 polymer ?
#
loop_
_entity_poly.entity_id
_entity_poly.type
_entity_poly.pdbx_seq_one_letter_code
_entity_poly.pdbx_strand_id
1 'polypeptide(L)'
;MPSATVWKFAERPNYVTHVDKAHPYSEVPYLGDYHLVQIPLGGSIPHVDYWGEGRVITDDGVRGFKNSYNVNHQYQLVSSGSDRDRKIPNRIPVKSFTDCDTSAYIKDNSVATVTVAGPNIHNSARDIARIVNADGKVIVFGVTGESPQIAELREELKKKGLFPTMNATLPTEFQGLTLYDSHVSFINVKLLIEDVYKNVVNGNFEAATEMSVAFVDSGYNELIKETVTRLIDAVPRNVMSYAYKLWHAGGESIVRNCFPTPFALIFNEDDVKIINKQYLQPLKLAASVDSYNDRLAWGDNICESDSKRLSWKILPFWENETVIFKIYSNEYNMYLKLDVNVDNIGDRKVWGSTNSNETRHQYYLEPCLRNGVIVFFIINRRYRQGFKLDVNADNIGDRLLWGHNGSVYNEYERFRWIISAF
;
A
#
# COMPACT_ATOMS: atom_id res chain seq x y z
N MET A 1 -36.13 19.78 13.62
CA MET A 1 -35.97 18.73 14.63
C MET A 1 -37.20 18.67 15.52
N PRO A 2 -37.62 17.48 15.98
CA PRO A 2 -38.70 17.34 16.95
C PRO A 2 -38.40 18.08 18.27
N SER A 3 -39.42 18.58 18.95
CA SER A 3 -39.27 19.12 20.31
C SER A 3 -39.17 17.98 21.33
N ALA A 4 -38.68 18.28 22.53
CA ALA A 4 -38.64 17.33 23.64
C ALA A 4 -40.02 16.71 23.93
N THR A 5 -41.08 17.50 23.80
CA THR A 5 -42.47 17.05 23.97
C THR A 5 -42.85 16.02 22.91
N VAL A 6 -42.59 16.31 21.64
CA VAL A 6 -42.89 15.37 20.53
C VAL A 6 -42.14 14.06 20.74
N TRP A 7 -40.85 14.14 21.06
CA TRP A 7 -40.03 12.95 21.30
C TRP A 7 -40.52 12.13 22.50
N LYS A 8 -40.93 12.78 23.59
CA LYS A 8 -41.42 12.09 24.81
C LYS A 8 -42.64 11.22 24.52
N PHE A 9 -43.55 11.68 23.67
CA PHE A 9 -44.79 11.00 23.31
C PHE A 9 -44.68 10.10 22.07
N ALA A 10 -43.54 10.09 21.38
CA ALA A 10 -43.30 9.19 20.26
C ALA A 10 -43.32 7.73 20.70
N GLU A 11 -43.73 6.86 19.78
CA GLU A 11 -43.76 5.42 20.02
C GLU A 11 -42.35 4.86 20.29
N ARG A 12 -42.30 3.82 21.13
CA ARG A 12 -41.07 3.08 21.43
C ARG A 12 -40.43 2.49 20.16
N PRO A 13 -39.11 2.19 20.19
CA PRO A 13 -38.45 1.57 19.06
C PRO A 13 -39.07 0.23 18.64
N ASN A 14 -38.95 -0.09 17.36
CA ASN A 14 -39.43 -1.34 16.79
C ASN A 14 -38.38 -2.46 16.91
N TYR A 15 -38.43 -3.21 18.01
CA TYR A 15 -37.55 -4.37 18.24
C TYR A 15 -38.05 -5.68 17.62
N VAL A 16 -39.09 -5.64 16.78
CA VAL A 16 -39.43 -6.79 15.91
C VAL A 16 -38.50 -6.83 14.71
N THR A 17 -38.12 -5.65 14.20
CA THR A 17 -37.24 -5.50 13.03
C THR A 17 -35.78 -5.20 13.42
N HIS A 18 -35.54 -4.79 14.67
CA HIS A 18 -34.23 -4.45 15.23
C HIS A 18 -33.88 -5.36 16.41
N VAL A 19 -32.58 -5.57 16.65
CA VAL A 19 -32.10 -6.30 17.82
C VAL A 19 -32.15 -5.38 19.04
N ASP A 20 -32.83 -5.81 20.11
CA ASP A 20 -32.83 -5.10 21.39
C ASP A 20 -31.49 -5.32 22.11
N LYS A 21 -30.70 -4.26 22.28
CA LYS A 21 -29.37 -4.33 22.89
C LYS A 21 -29.46 -4.13 24.40
N ALA A 22 -28.49 -4.66 25.13
CA ALA A 22 -28.36 -4.37 26.56
C ALA A 22 -28.02 -2.88 26.78
N HIS A 23 -28.59 -2.26 27.83
CA HIS A 23 -28.34 -0.85 28.20
C HIS A 23 -28.59 0.19 27.08
N PRO A 24 -29.74 0.17 26.38
CA PRO A 24 -30.07 1.22 25.42
C PRO A 24 -30.58 2.47 26.13
N TYR A 25 -30.30 3.66 25.58
CA TYR A 25 -30.78 4.95 26.12
C TYR A 25 -31.81 5.60 25.19
N SER A 26 -32.53 4.77 24.41
CA SER A 26 -33.58 5.16 23.47
C SER A 26 -34.75 5.91 24.10
N GLU A 27 -34.97 5.70 25.40
CA GLU A 27 -36.06 6.27 26.18
C GLU A 27 -35.56 7.36 27.16
N VAL A 28 -34.28 7.76 27.07
CA VAL A 28 -33.64 8.71 27.97
C VAL A 28 -33.07 9.90 27.16
N PRO A 29 -33.27 11.17 27.59
CA PRO A 29 -32.67 12.35 26.93
C PRO A 29 -31.15 12.46 27.16
N TYR A 30 -30.49 13.47 26.56
CA TYR A 30 -29.09 13.79 26.88
C TYR A 30 -28.99 14.40 28.27
N LEU A 31 -27.84 14.21 28.89
CA LEU A 31 -27.85 13.78 30.25
C LEU A 31 -26.60 14.32 30.97
N GLY A 32 -26.60 15.62 31.26
CA GLY A 32 -25.67 16.17 32.24
C GLY A 32 -25.96 15.75 33.68
N ASP A 33 -27.10 15.07 33.94
CA ASP A 33 -27.76 15.00 35.27
C ASP A 33 -28.00 13.59 35.86
N TYR A 34 -27.55 12.49 35.23
CA TYR A 34 -27.66 11.12 35.78
C TYR A 34 -26.36 10.34 35.54
N HIS A 35 -25.94 9.56 36.53
CA HIS A 35 -24.82 8.63 36.41
C HIS A 35 -25.28 7.35 35.70
N LEU A 36 -24.91 7.20 34.43
CA LEU A 36 -25.21 6.01 33.65
C LEU A 36 -24.03 5.05 33.62
N VAL A 37 -24.35 3.79 33.38
CA VAL A 37 -23.36 2.73 33.20
C VAL A 37 -22.70 2.90 31.83
N GLN A 38 -21.40 3.17 31.78
CA GLN A 38 -20.66 3.14 30.52
C GLN A 38 -20.61 1.73 29.95
N ILE A 39 -21.02 1.56 28.70
CA ILE A 39 -20.90 0.33 27.93
C ILE A 39 -19.55 0.26 27.19
N PRO A 40 -19.01 -0.96 26.98
CA PRO A 40 -19.51 -2.22 27.49
C PRO A 40 -19.10 -2.42 28.96
N LEU A 41 -19.93 -3.12 29.73
CA LEU A 41 -19.58 -3.61 31.08
C LEU A 41 -18.45 -4.67 31.05
N GLY A 42 -18.26 -5.32 29.92
CA GLY A 42 -17.16 -6.24 29.64
C GLY A 42 -17.08 -6.59 28.15
N GLY A 43 -15.88 -6.91 27.65
CA GLY A 43 -15.66 -7.20 26.24
C GLY A 43 -15.59 -5.94 25.36
N SER A 44 -16.07 -6.05 24.12
CA SER A 44 -16.10 -4.97 23.13
C SER A 44 -17.51 -4.82 22.55
N ILE A 45 -17.91 -3.57 22.28
CA ILE A 45 -19.15 -3.29 21.55
C ILE A 45 -18.90 -3.63 20.07
N PRO A 46 -19.70 -4.53 19.47
CA PRO A 46 -19.46 -4.93 18.08
C PRO A 46 -19.64 -3.78 17.08
N HIS A 47 -20.67 -2.96 17.27
CA HIS A 47 -21.06 -1.96 16.27
C HIS A 47 -21.78 -0.75 16.88
N VAL A 48 -21.25 0.44 16.58
CA VAL A 48 -21.88 1.74 16.82
C VAL A 48 -22.06 2.47 15.49
N ASP A 49 -23.26 3.00 15.24
CA ASP A 49 -23.62 3.74 14.02
C ASP A 49 -23.89 5.21 14.36
N TYR A 50 -23.02 6.11 13.90
CA TYR A 50 -23.16 7.54 14.13
C TYR A 50 -24.14 8.16 13.16
N TRP A 51 -25.02 8.99 13.73
CA TRP A 51 -26.17 9.58 13.05
C TRP A 51 -27.17 8.54 12.51
N GLY A 52 -27.05 7.30 12.99
CA GLY A 52 -27.93 6.20 12.64
C GLY A 52 -29.33 6.34 13.24
N GLU A 53 -30.29 5.69 12.61
CA GLU A 53 -31.70 5.64 13.02
C GLU A 53 -32.20 4.18 13.13
N GLY A 54 -31.30 3.20 13.16
CA GLY A 54 -31.62 1.80 12.87
C GLY A 54 -31.66 1.51 11.38
N ARG A 55 -32.11 0.32 10.98
CA ARG A 55 -32.25 -0.05 9.57
C ARG A 55 -33.53 0.56 9.01
N VAL A 56 -33.37 1.46 8.06
CA VAL A 56 -34.46 2.15 7.38
C VAL A 56 -34.49 1.72 5.92
N ILE A 57 -35.67 1.34 5.44
CA ILE A 57 -35.94 0.94 4.05
C ILE A 57 -36.96 1.92 3.48
N THR A 58 -36.61 2.57 2.39
CA THR A 58 -37.48 3.47 1.61
C THR A 58 -37.37 3.14 0.12
N ASP A 59 -38.20 3.79 -0.69
CA ASP A 59 -38.11 3.69 -2.15
C ASP A 59 -36.77 4.23 -2.69
N ASP A 60 -36.17 5.19 -1.98
CA ASP A 60 -34.84 5.75 -2.30
C ASP A 60 -33.68 4.80 -1.96
N GLY A 61 -33.93 3.77 -1.15
CA GLY A 61 -32.95 2.74 -0.82
C GLY A 61 -32.90 2.33 0.65
N VAL A 62 -31.82 1.62 1.00
CA VAL A 62 -31.60 1.04 2.32
C VAL A 62 -30.44 1.73 3.03
N ARG A 63 -30.65 2.13 4.29
CA ARG A 63 -29.60 2.68 5.16
C ARG A 63 -29.67 2.11 6.58
N GLY A 64 -28.57 2.28 7.32
CA GLY A 64 -28.46 1.90 8.72
C GLY A 64 -28.59 0.39 8.97
N PHE A 65 -28.60 0.00 10.25
CA PHE A 65 -28.35 -1.38 10.64
C PHE A 65 -29.31 -1.88 11.71
N LYS A 66 -29.62 -3.18 11.66
CA LYS A 66 -30.53 -3.82 12.62
C LYS A 66 -29.88 -4.04 13.99
N ASN A 67 -28.56 -4.17 14.05
CA ASN A 67 -27.82 -4.68 15.20
C ASN A 67 -26.70 -3.72 15.66
N SER A 68 -27.00 -2.43 15.74
CA SER A 68 -26.09 -1.37 16.19
C SER A 68 -26.62 -0.66 17.43
N TYR A 69 -25.73 0.03 18.16
CA TYR A 69 -26.12 1.21 18.93
C TYR A 69 -26.10 2.43 18.01
N ASN A 70 -27.09 3.31 18.12
CA ASN A 70 -27.23 4.46 17.20
C ASN A 70 -26.95 5.77 17.94
N VAL A 71 -25.85 6.45 17.62
CA VAL A 71 -25.53 7.76 18.21
C VAL A 71 -26.33 8.83 17.47
N ASN A 72 -27.17 9.58 18.18
CA ASN A 72 -27.96 10.63 17.54
C ASN A 72 -28.39 11.72 18.52
N HIS A 73 -28.90 12.82 17.99
CA HIS A 73 -29.48 13.91 18.79
C HIS A 73 -30.55 13.37 19.75
N GLN A 74 -30.53 13.84 21.00
CA GLN A 74 -31.39 13.39 22.11
C GLN A 74 -32.91 13.41 21.87
N TYR A 75 -33.38 14.19 20.89
CA TYR A 75 -34.80 14.26 20.51
C TYR A 75 -35.06 13.81 19.07
N GLN A 76 -34.07 13.22 18.40
CA GLN A 76 -34.26 12.68 17.06
C GLN A 76 -35.21 11.46 17.11
N LEU A 77 -36.11 11.43 16.14
CA LEU A 77 -36.99 10.30 15.82
C LEU A 77 -36.56 9.73 14.46
N VAL A 78 -36.96 8.50 14.16
CA VAL A 78 -36.71 7.91 12.84
C VAL A 78 -37.36 8.78 11.78
N SER A 79 -36.59 9.20 10.78
CA SER A 79 -37.01 10.26 9.85
C SER A 79 -37.81 9.76 8.63
N SER A 80 -37.72 8.46 8.31
CA SER A 80 -38.40 7.88 7.14
C SER A 80 -38.62 6.37 7.28
N GLY A 81 -39.27 5.77 6.27
CA GLY A 81 -39.61 4.34 6.24
C GLY A 81 -40.78 3.97 7.15
N SER A 82 -40.98 2.67 7.37
CA SER A 82 -42.10 2.13 8.14
C SER A 82 -42.08 2.51 9.62
N ASP A 83 -40.90 2.84 10.15
CA ASP A 83 -40.71 3.20 11.56
C ASP A 83 -40.66 4.73 11.77
N ARG A 84 -41.01 5.53 10.76
CA ARG A 84 -41.04 7.00 10.84
C ARG A 84 -41.78 7.49 12.09
N ASP A 85 -41.24 8.53 12.71
CA ASP A 85 -41.74 9.18 13.93
C ASP A 85 -41.69 8.31 15.20
N ARG A 86 -41.12 7.08 15.14
CA ARG A 86 -40.76 6.30 16.33
C ARG A 86 -39.43 6.77 16.92
N LYS A 87 -39.20 6.45 18.20
CA LYS A 87 -37.89 6.59 18.84
C LYS A 87 -36.86 5.66 18.18
N ILE A 88 -35.62 6.12 18.08
CA ILE A 88 -34.51 5.38 17.47
C ILE A 88 -34.16 4.15 18.33
N PRO A 89 -34.00 2.94 17.73
CA PRO A 89 -33.59 1.74 18.44
C PRO A 89 -32.15 1.85 18.96
N ASN A 90 -31.91 1.33 20.17
CA ASN A 90 -30.61 1.34 20.84
C ASN A 90 -29.87 2.69 20.82
N ARG A 91 -30.59 3.79 20.98
CA ARG A 91 -29.99 5.13 20.84
C ARG A 91 -29.02 5.42 21.97
N ILE A 92 -27.89 6.04 21.61
CA ILE A 92 -26.99 6.76 22.52
C ILE A 92 -27.21 8.26 22.26
N PRO A 93 -27.85 9.01 23.17
CA PRO A 93 -28.19 10.40 22.93
C PRO A 93 -26.95 11.30 23.07
N VAL A 94 -26.80 12.23 22.12
CA VAL A 94 -25.88 13.37 22.23
C VAL A 94 -26.66 14.67 22.32
N LYS A 95 -26.01 15.71 22.87
CA LYS A 95 -26.65 17.00 23.14
C LYS A 95 -27.11 17.70 21.87
N SER A 96 -26.26 17.74 20.85
CA SER A 96 -26.57 18.31 19.54
C SER A 96 -25.78 17.63 18.41
N PHE A 97 -26.07 17.98 17.16
CA PHE A 97 -25.26 17.55 16.01
C PHE A 97 -23.86 18.17 15.96
N THR A 98 -23.61 19.23 16.74
CA THR A 98 -22.33 19.95 16.80
C THR A 98 -21.59 19.74 18.13
N ASP A 99 -22.23 19.08 19.10
CA ASP A 99 -21.71 18.77 20.43
C ASP A 99 -21.92 17.27 20.66
N CYS A 100 -21.02 16.50 20.05
CA CYS A 100 -21.06 15.04 20.02
C CYS A 100 -20.08 14.47 21.03
N ASP A 101 -20.59 14.14 22.21
CA ASP A 101 -19.83 13.48 23.27
C ASP A 101 -20.63 12.28 23.81
N THR A 102 -20.08 11.08 23.60
CA THR A 102 -20.67 9.84 24.13
C THR A 102 -19.93 9.31 25.36
N SER A 103 -19.00 10.08 25.95
CA SER A 103 -18.13 9.63 27.04
C SER A 103 -18.91 9.13 28.26
N ALA A 104 -20.07 9.73 28.58
CA ALA A 104 -20.93 9.25 29.66
C ALA A 104 -21.55 7.86 29.41
N TYR A 105 -21.57 7.39 28.16
CA TYR A 105 -22.26 6.18 27.73
C TYR A 105 -21.33 5.11 27.19
N ILE A 106 -20.27 5.48 26.47
CA ILE A 106 -19.40 4.56 25.75
C ILE A 106 -17.97 4.73 26.26
N LYS A 107 -17.40 3.64 26.76
CA LYS A 107 -16.01 3.59 27.21
C LYS A 107 -15.05 3.79 26.05
N ASP A 108 -13.96 4.50 26.30
CA ASP A 108 -12.84 4.67 25.35
C ASP A 108 -12.29 3.32 24.88
N ASN A 109 -11.85 3.27 23.62
CA ASN A 109 -11.20 2.09 23.00
C ASN A 109 -11.99 0.78 23.17
N SER A 110 -13.32 0.82 23.08
CA SER A 110 -14.17 -0.33 23.36
C SER A 110 -15.00 -0.82 22.17
N VAL A 111 -14.99 -0.10 21.05
CA VAL A 111 -15.83 -0.40 19.87
C VAL A 111 -15.01 -1.03 18.75
N ALA A 112 -15.48 -2.18 18.26
CA ALA A 112 -14.81 -2.92 17.18
C ALA A 112 -15.10 -2.32 15.79
N THR A 113 -16.34 -1.90 15.53
CA THR A 113 -16.70 -1.25 14.27
C THR A 113 -17.55 -0.01 14.52
N VAL A 114 -17.13 1.11 13.93
CA VAL A 114 -17.92 2.33 13.90
C VAL A 114 -18.35 2.58 12.46
N THR A 115 -19.63 2.85 12.23
CA THR A 115 -20.14 3.34 10.94
C THR A 115 -20.60 4.78 11.09
N VAL A 116 -20.47 5.57 10.03
CA VAL A 116 -20.99 6.94 10.02
C VAL A 116 -21.38 7.34 8.60
N ALA A 117 -22.46 8.11 8.48
CA ALA A 117 -22.89 8.70 7.22
C ALA A 117 -23.53 10.07 7.45
N GLY A 118 -23.58 10.88 6.38
CA GLY A 118 -24.29 12.16 6.37
C GLY A 118 -23.40 13.39 6.62
N PRO A 119 -23.99 14.59 6.67
CA PRO A 119 -23.25 15.85 6.60
C PRO A 119 -22.45 16.19 7.88
N ASN A 120 -22.74 15.54 9.00
CA ASN A 120 -22.23 15.90 10.32
C ASN A 120 -21.03 15.03 10.77
N ILE A 121 -20.33 14.35 9.85
CA ILE A 121 -19.21 13.47 10.18
C ILE A 121 -18.12 14.21 10.97
N HIS A 122 -17.76 15.43 10.56
CA HIS A 122 -16.75 16.26 11.21
C HIS A 122 -17.04 16.47 12.71
N ASN A 123 -18.29 16.74 13.08
CA ASN A 123 -18.68 16.99 14.48
C ASN A 123 -18.52 15.76 15.38
N SER A 124 -18.50 14.55 14.81
CA SER A 124 -18.33 13.29 15.54
C SER A 124 -16.90 12.74 15.50
N ALA A 125 -15.98 13.37 14.77
CA ALA A 125 -14.65 12.81 14.48
C ALA A 125 -13.85 12.40 15.73
N ARG A 126 -13.76 13.30 16.71
CA ARG A 126 -13.00 13.07 17.95
C ARG A 126 -13.61 11.97 18.81
N ASP A 127 -14.94 11.93 18.88
CA ASP A 127 -15.66 10.94 19.67
C ASP A 127 -15.59 9.54 19.03
N ILE A 128 -15.70 9.46 17.71
CA ILE A 128 -15.46 8.23 16.94
C ILE A 128 -14.05 7.69 17.21
N ALA A 129 -13.03 8.55 17.12
CA ALA A 129 -11.64 8.16 17.36
C ALA A 129 -11.38 7.76 18.83
N ARG A 130 -12.11 8.37 19.78
CA ARG A 130 -12.04 8.01 21.21
C ARG A 130 -12.55 6.59 21.46
N ILE A 131 -13.70 6.22 20.88
CA ILE A 131 -14.38 4.95 21.21
C ILE A 131 -13.84 3.75 20.42
N VAL A 132 -13.37 3.94 19.19
CA VAL A 132 -12.86 2.84 18.37
C VAL A 132 -11.61 2.24 19.02
N ASN A 133 -11.56 0.92 19.09
CA ASN A 133 -10.40 0.22 19.63
C ASN A 133 -9.25 0.16 18.58
N ALA A 134 -8.04 -0.16 19.04
CA ALA A 134 -6.84 -0.12 18.19
C ALA A 134 -6.87 -1.10 17.01
N ASP A 135 -7.56 -2.23 17.17
CA ASP A 135 -7.76 -3.25 16.12
C ASP A 135 -9.09 -3.05 15.35
N GLY A 136 -9.77 -1.95 15.63
CA GLY A 136 -11.11 -1.66 15.12
C GLY A 136 -11.08 -1.10 13.71
N LYS A 137 -12.27 -0.79 13.21
CA LYS A 137 -12.43 -0.13 11.92
C LYS A 137 -13.53 0.92 11.96
N VAL A 138 -13.36 1.95 11.13
CA VAL A 138 -14.38 2.97 10.90
C VAL A 138 -14.78 2.93 9.44
N ILE A 139 -16.08 2.81 9.14
CA ILE A 139 -16.58 2.78 7.77
C ILE A 139 -17.44 4.03 7.57
N VAL A 140 -17.06 4.86 6.60
CA VAL A 140 -17.80 6.06 6.24
C VAL A 140 -18.52 5.82 4.92
N PHE A 141 -19.84 6.00 4.91
CA PHE A 141 -20.66 5.82 3.71
C PHE A 141 -21.03 7.15 3.05
N GLY A 142 -21.19 7.13 1.72
CA GLY A 142 -21.62 8.29 0.93
C GLY A 142 -20.54 9.36 0.73
N VAL A 143 -19.28 8.99 0.92
CA VAL A 143 -18.12 9.86 0.68
C VAL A 143 -17.06 9.13 -0.12
N THR A 144 -16.23 9.90 -0.82
CA THR A 144 -14.95 9.43 -1.37
C THR A 144 -13.84 9.81 -0.42
N GLY A 145 -12.70 9.13 -0.49
CA GLY A 145 -11.68 9.36 0.52
C GLY A 145 -10.85 10.62 0.36
N GLU A 146 -11.10 11.46 -0.65
CA GLU A 146 -10.61 12.85 -0.72
C GLU A 146 -11.64 13.88 -0.22
N SER A 147 -12.79 13.43 0.29
CA SER A 147 -13.86 14.33 0.73
C SER A 147 -13.40 15.22 1.90
N PRO A 148 -13.57 16.56 1.81
CA PRO A 148 -13.30 17.47 2.94
C PRO A 148 -14.11 17.11 4.21
N GLN A 149 -15.25 16.44 4.05
CA GLN A 149 -16.14 16.05 5.15
C GLN A 149 -15.49 15.06 6.13
N ILE A 150 -14.48 14.31 5.70
CA ILE A 150 -13.77 13.32 6.53
C ILE A 150 -12.37 13.78 6.94
N ALA A 151 -11.97 15.03 6.65
CA ALA A 151 -10.61 15.50 6.93
C ALA A 151 -10.26 15.44 8.42
N GLU A 152 -11.14 15.95 9.30
CA GLU A 152 -10.92 15.87 10.75
C GLU A 152 -10.94 14.43 11.26
N LEU A 153 -11.86 13.60 10.75
CA LEU A 153 -11.92 12.18 11.10
C LEU A 153 -10.62 11.45 10.71
N ARG A 154 -10.07 11.74 9.54
CA ARG A 154 -8.80 11.17 9.07
C ARG A 154 -7.66 11.53 10.02
N GLU A 155 -7.54 12.79 10.42
CA GLU A 155 -6.48 13.22 11.34
C GLU A 155 -6.61 12.58 12.73
N GLU A 156 -7.81 12.46 13.27
CA GLU A 156 -8.02 11.80 14.57
C GLU A 156 -7.76 10.29 14.51
N LEU A 157 -8.19 9.61 13.44
CA LEU A 157 -7.97 8.18 13.24
C LEU A 157 -6.51 7.84 12.91
N LYS A 158 -5.79 8.73 12.23
CA LYS A 158 -4.34 8.60 11.98
C LYS A 158 -3.56 8.48 13.29
N LYS A 159 -3.94 9.25 14.33
CA LYS A 159 -3.33 9.15 15.67
C LYS A 159 -3.54 7.78 16.33
N LYS A 160 -4.53 7.01 15.87
CA LYS A 160 -4.83 5.63 16.31
C LYS A 160 -4.23 4.56 15.40
N GLY A 161 -3.52 4.94 14.34
CA GLY A 161 -2.99 3.99 13.36
C GLY A 161 -4.04 3.39 12.42
N LEU A 162 -5.18 4.08 12.26
CA LEU A 162 -6.25 3.71 11.34
C LEU A 162 -6.18 4.60 10.09
N PHE A 163 -6.00 3.99 8.92
CA PHE A 163 -5.74 4.70 7.66
C PHE A 163 -6.83 4.45 6.64
N PRO A 164 -7.17 5.46 5.81
CA PRO A 164 -8.21 5.33 4.80
C PRO A 164 -7.79 4.32 3.72
N THR A 165 -8.73 3.47 3.34
CA THR A 165 -8.61 2.51 2.25
C THR A 165 -9.81 2.68 1.34
N MET A 166 -9.56 3.07 0.09
CA MET A 166 -10.59 3.15 -0.93
C MET A 166 -10.98 1.74 -1.35
N ASN A 167 -12.27 1.48 -1.54
CA ASN A 167 -12.78 0.21 -2.08
C ASN A 167 -12.43 -1.05 -1.26
N ALA A 168 -12.18 -0.91 0.04
CA ALA A 168 -12.04 -2.07 0.91
C ALA A 168 -13.29 -2.96 0.82
N THR A 169 -13.09 -4.27 0.66
CA THR A 169 -14.21 -5.21 0.64
C THR A 169 -14.89 -5.20 2.01
N LEU A 170 -16.17 -4.81 2.03
CA LEU A 170 -16.93 -4.76 3.27
C LEU A 170 -17.35 -6.17 3.71
N PRO A 171 -17.31 -6.48 5.01
CA PRO A 171 -17.98 -7.66 5.55
C PRO A 171 -19.47 -7.69 5.19
N THR A 172 -20.05 -8.88 5.06
CA THR A 172 -21.43 -9.10 4.60
C THR A 172 -22.46 -8.29 5.39
N GLU A 173 -22.25 -8.11 6.70
CA GLU A 173 -23.15 -7.34 7.57
C GLU A 173 -23.18 -5.83 7.28
N PHE A 174 -22.16 -5.32 6.58
CA PHE A 174 -22.05 -3.92 6.15
C PHE A 174 -22.36 -3.73 4.66
N GLN A 175 -22.73 -4.80 3.96
CA GLN A 175 -23.16 -4.75 2.55
C GLN A 175 -24.66 -4.49 2.43
N GLY A 176 -25.10 -4.11 1.21
CA GLY A 176 -26.52 -3.98 0.88
C GLY A 176 -27.19 -2.70 1.40
N LEU A 177 -26.41 -1.69 1.79
CA LEU A 177 -26.91 -0.33 1.94
C LEU A 177 -26.97 0.33 0.56
N THR A 178 -28.16 0.41 -0.03
CA THR A 178 -28.33 0.90 -1.41
C THR A 178 -28.46 2.41 -1.50
N LEU A 179 -28.59 3.11 -0.38
CA LEU A 179 -28.65 4.58 -0.36
C LEU A 179 -27.29 5.23 -0.68
N TYR A 180 -26.19 4.48 -0.53
CA TYR A 180 -24.83 4.97 -0.74
C TYR A 180 -24.18 4.17 -1.85
N ASP A 181 -23.52 4.86 -2.76
CA ASP A 181 -22.76 4.29 -3.88
C ASP A 181 -21.25 4.23 -3.60
N SER A 182 -20.80 4.85 -2.52
CA SER A 182 -19.39 4.90 -2.13
C SER A 182 -19.18 4.69 -0.63
N HIS A 183 -17.99 4.23 -0.27
CA HIS A 183 -17.53 4.15 1.10
C HIS A 183 -16.02 4.30 1.21
N VAL A 184 -15.58 4.67 2.41
CA VAL A 184 -14.17 4.71 2.82
C VAL A 184 -14.04 3.92 4.11
N SER A 185 -13.13 2.95 4.14
CA SER A 185 -12.83 2.21 5.38
C SER A 185 -11.52 2.70 5.98
N PHE A 186 -11.52 2.99 7.27
CA PHE A 186 -10.32 3.22 8.06
C PHE A 186 -9.98 1.94 8.80
N ILE A 187 -8.85 1.34 8.46
CA ILE A 187 -8.41 0.05 9.00
C ILE A 187 -7.03 0.16 9.61
N ASN A 188 -6.72 -0.77 10.52
CA ASN A 188 -5.41 -0.86 11.14
C ASN A 188 -4.32 -1.09 10.10
N VAL A 189 -3.20 -0.38 10.27
CA VAL A 189 -2.02 -0.44 9.38
C VAL A 189 -1.54 -1.87 9.09
N LYS A 190 -1.65 -2.81 10.04
CA LYS A 190 -1.25 -4.22 9.84
C LYS A 190 -2.09 -4.89 8.76
N LEU A 191 -3.41 -4.67 8.77
CA LEU A 191 -4.31 -5.21 7.75
C LEU A 191 -4.07 -4.53 6.40
N LEU A 192 -3.86 -3.21 6.41
CA LEU A 192 -3.55 -2.46 5.21
C LEU A 192 -2.28 -2.96 4.53
N ILE A 193 -1.24 -3.26 5.31
CA ILE A 193 0.04 -3.79 4.82
C ILE A 193 -0.12 -5.18 4.20
N GLU A 194 -0.96 -6.05 4.75
CA GLU A 194 -1.28 -7.32 4.10
C GLU A 194 -2.02 -7.13 2.77
N ASP A 195 -2.88 -6.11 2.67
CA ASP A 195 -3.55 -5.80 1.42
C ASP A 195 -2.60 -5.17 0.39
N VAL A 196 -1.63 -4.35 0.83
CA VAL A 196 -0.52 -3.90 -0.03
C VAL A 196 0.25 -5.12 -0.56
N TYR A 197 0.62 -6.07 0.31
CA TYR A 197 1.32 -7.29 -0.09
C TYR A 197 0.53 -8.06 -1.17
N LYS A 198 -0.76 -8.32 -0.94
CA LYS A 198 -1.63 -9.03 -1.90
C LYS A 198 -1.73 -8.30 -3.23
N ASN A 199 -1.90 -6.98 -3.21
CA ASN A 199 -1.99 -6.19 -4.44
C ASN A 199 -0.69 -6.24 -5.24
N VAL A 200 0.48 -6.14 -4.61
CA VAL A 200 1.78 -6.29 -5.30
C VAL A 200 1.96 -7.70 -5.87
N VAL A 201 1.60 -8.75 -5.11
CA VAL A 201 1.65 -10.14 -5.61
C VAL A 201 0.77 -10.33 -6.83
N ASN A 202 -0.43 -9.74 -6.84
CA ASN A 202 -1.39 -9.84 -7.93
C ASN A 202 -1.13 -8.88 -9.11
N GLY A 203 -0.11 -8.01 -9.02
CA GLY A 203 0.20 -7.02 -10.06
C GLY A 203 -0.68 -5.76 -10.05
N ASN A 204 -1.51 -5.58 -9.02
CA ASN A 204 -2.35 -4.40 -8.81
C ASN A 204 -1.54 -3.24 -8.21
N PHE A 205 -0.55 -2.75 -8.95
CA PHE A 205 0.41 -1.78 -8.42
C PHE A 205 -0.20 -0.42 -8.08
N GLU A 206 -1.23 0.02 -8.80
CA GLU A 206 -1.91 1.30 -8.54
C GLU A 206 -2.58 1.29 -7.16
N ALA A 207 -3.37 0.26 -6.86
CA ALA A 207 -3.99 0.09 -5.55
C ALA A 207 -2.94 -0.03 -4.44
N ALA A 208 -1.85 -0.78 -4.66
CA ALA A 208 -0.78 -0.90 -3.68
C ALA A 208 -0.09 0.46 -3.41
N THR A 209 0.13 1.26 -4.46
CA THR A 209 0.73 2.60 -4.35
C THR A 209 -0.17 3.57 -3.61
N GLU A 210 -1.47 3.64 -3.95
CA GLU A 210 -2.44 4.49 -3.26
C GLU A 210 -2.51 4.16 -1.76
N MET A 211 -2.61 2.88 -1.42
CA MET A 211 -2.63 2.42 -0.02
C MET A 211 -1.36 2.83 0.73
N SER A 212 -0.18 2.64 0.12
CA SER A 212 1.09 2.96 0.76
C SER A 212 1.32 4.46 0.96
N VAL A 213 0.92 5.28 -0.01
CA VAL A 213 1.00 6.75 0.10
C VAL A 213 0.13 7.27 1.25
N ALA A 214 -1.02 6.63 1.51
CA ALA A 214 -1.95 7.04 2.57
C ALA A 214 -1.35 7.01 3.99
N PHE A 215 -0.27 6.26 4.22
CA PHE A 215 0.43 6.19 5.51
C PHE A 215 1.93 6.55 5.42
N VAL A 216 2.32 7.35 4.44
CA VAL A 216 3.63 8.00 4.42
C VAL A 216 3.86 8.78 5.72
N ASP A 217 5.08 8.71 6.25
CA ASP A 217 5.55 9.43 7.45
C ASP A 217 4.73 9.16 8.74
N SER A 218 4.00 8.05 8.77
CA SER A 218 3.17 7.63 9.92
C SER A 218 3.95 6.89 11.02
N GLY A 219 5.26 6.70 10.86
CA GLY A 219 6.11 5.97 11.80
C GLY A 219 6.11 4.44 11.63
N TYR A 220 5.42 3.90 10.63
CA TYR A 220 5.32 2.44 10.38
C TYR A 220 6.37 1.89 9.40
N ASN A 221 7.51 2.55 9.24
CA ASN A 221 8.56 2.18 8.28
C ASN A 221 9.05 0.74 8.47
N GLU A 222 9.14 0.24 9.70
CA GLU A 222 9.59 -1.15 9.96
C GLU A 222 8.63 -2.19 9.39
N LEU A 223 7.31 -1.99 9.50
CA LEU A 223 6.33 -2.92 8.91
C LEU A 223 6.38 -2.91 7.37
N ILE A 224 6.65 -1.74 6.77
CA ILE A 224 6.85 -1.64 5.32
C ILE A 224 8.13 -2.37 4.92
N LYS A 225 9.24 -2.20 5.65
CA LYS A 225 10.50 -2.92 5.39
C LYS A 225 10.30 -4.43 5.42
N GLU A 226 9.63 -4.95 6.45
CA GLU A 226 9.31 -6.38 6.56
C GLU A 226 8.50 -6.87 5.35
N THR A 227 7.55 -6.06 4.88
CA THR A 227 6.72 -6.38 3.71
C THR A 227 7.51 -6.35 2.42
N VAL A 228 8.40 -5.36 2.25
CA VAL A 228 9.32 -5.30 1.11
C VAL A 228 10.25 -6.51 1.10
N THR A 229 10.80 -6.92 2.25
CA THR A 229 11.59 -8.16 2.36
C THR A 229 10.79 -9.39 1.93
N ARG A 230 9.55 -9.54 2.41
CA ARG A 230 8.65 -10.63 1.96
C ARG A 230 8.37 -10.59 0.46
N LEU A 231 8.21 -9.40 -0.13
CA LEU A 231 7.96 -9.21 -1.56
C LEU A 231 9.18 -9.51 -2.42
N ILE A 232 10.38 -9.18 -1.95
CA ILE A 232 11.65 -9.54 -2.61
C ILE A 232 11.75 -11.06 -2.75
N ASP A 233 11.41 -11.80 -1.69
CA ASP A 233 11.49 -13.27 -1.71
C ASP A 233 10.36 -13.91 -2.54
N ALA A 234 9.14 -13.37 -2.46
CA ALA A 234 7.96 -13.97 -3.09
C ALA A 234 7.81 -13.61 -4.58
N VAL A 235 8.01 -12.35 -4.94
CA VAL A 235 7.69 -11.79 -6.27
C VAL A 235 8.71 -10.72 -6.70
N PRO A 236 9.99 -11.09 -6.92
CA PRO A 236 11.09 -10.14 -7.13
C PRO A 236 10.88 -9.15 -8.29
N ARG A 237 10.24 -9.55 -9.39
CA ARG A 237 9.92 -8.63 -10.49
C ARG A 237 8.83 -7.62 -10.13
N ASN A 238 7.81 -8.06 -9.37
CA ASN A 238 6.71 -7.21 -8.99
C ASN A 238 7.15 -6.17 -7.98
N VAL A 239 8.07 -6.49 -7.06
CA VAL A 239 8.60 -5.49 -6.12
C VAL A 239 9.38 -4.38 -6.83
N MET A 240 10.08 -4.66 -7.93
CA MET A 240 10.67 -3.61 -8.78
C MET A 240 9.59 -2.72 -9.42
N SER A 241 8.51 -3.32 -9.92
CA SER A 241 7.40 -2.59 -10.54
C SER A 241 6.63 -1.73 -9.51
N TYR A 242 6.46 -2.25 -8.30
CA TYR A 242 5.86 -1.53 -7.17
C TYR A 242 6.73 -0.33 -6.74
N ALA A 243 8.04 -0.53 -6.59
CA ALA A 243 8.96 0.56 -6.26
C ALA A 243 8.97 1.65 -7.34
N TYR A 244 8.92 1.28 -8.63
CA TYR A 244 8.77 2.23 -9.73
C TYR A 244 7.48 3.05 -9.61
N LYS A 245 6.34 2.39 -9.35
CA LYS A 245 5.04 3.08 -9.21
C LYS A 245 5.02 4.02 -8.01
N LEU A 246 5.58 3.61 -6.87
CA LEU A 246 5.77 4.51 -5.72
C LEU A 246 6.61 5.73 -6.09
N TRP A 247 7.75 5.51 -6.75
CA TRP A 247 8.69 6.59 -7.12
C TRP A 247 8.03 7.66 -7.99
N HIS A 248 7.16 7.26 -8.91
CA HIS A 248 6.47 8.19 -9.81
C HIS A 248 5.12 8.71 -9.29
N ALA A 249 4.70 8.31 -8.09
CA ALA A 249 3.43 8.71 -7.49
C ALA A 249 3.60 9.52 -6.19
N GLY A 250 4.77 10.14 -5.96
CA GLY A 250 5.05 10.91 -4.75
C GLY A 250 5.42 10.06 -3.52
N GLY A 251 5.74 8.78 -3.73
CA GLY A 251 6.16 7.83 -2.70
C GLY A 251 7.68 7.64 -2.61
N GLU A 252 8.49 8.59 -3.08
CA GLU A 252 9.96 8.48 -3.09
C GLU A 252 10.54 8.29 -1.68
N SER A 253 9.93 8.92 -0.67
CA SER A 253 10.33 8.76 0.73
C SER A 253 10.18 7.32 1.22
N ILE A 254 9.13 6.61 0.79
CA ILE A 254 8.94 5.18 1.09
C ILE A 254 10.07 4.37 0.48
N VAL A 255 10.40 4.62 -0.80
CA VAL A 255 11.48 3.90 -1.49
C VAL A 255 12.82 4.12 -0.79
N ARG A 256 13.14 5.37 -0.43
CA ARG A 256 14.39 5.71 0.25
C ARG A 256 14.50 5.13 1.66
N ASN A 257 13.39 5.06 2.40
CA ASN A 257 13.39 4.70 3.82
C ASN A 257 13.09 3.22 4.08
N CYS A 258 12.36 2.56 3.18
CA CYS A 258 11.80 1.22 3.42
C CYS A 258 12.31 0.15 2.43
N PHE A 259 12.93 0.54 1.32
CA PHE A 259 13.55 -0.42 0.39
C PHE A 259 15.06 -0.45 0.59
N PRO A 260 15.74 -1.54 0.18
CA PRO A 260 17.20 -1.55 0.11
C PRO A 260 17.73 -0.39 -0.73
N THR A 261 18.83 0.23 -0.29
CA THR A 261 19.44 1.43 -0.91
C THR A 261 19.53 1.38 -2.45
N PRO A 262 19.87 0.24 -3.10
CA PRO A 262 19.99 0.22 -4.55
C PRO A 262 18.70 0.53 -5.31
N PHE A 263 17.52 0.33 -4.72
CA PHE A 263 16.25 0.70 -5.35
C PHE A 263 16.20 2.21 -5.61
N ALA A 264 16.54 3.02 -4.61
CA ALA A 264 16.57 4.47 -4.76
C ALA A 264 17.63 4.91 -5.79
N LEU A 265 18.82 4.29 -5.79
CA LEU A 265 19.85 4.58 -6.80
C LEU A 265 19.38 4.30 -8.22
N ILE A 266 18.68 3.18 -8.42
CA ILE A 266 18.12 2.78 -9.72
C ILE A 266 17.07 3.78 -10.19
N PHE A 267 16.06 4.10 -9.36
CA PHE A 267 14.95 4.95 -9.80
C PHE A 267 15.28 6.45 -9.83
N ASN A 268 16.30 6.88 -9.09
CA ASN A 268 16.86 8.22 -9.23
C ASN A 268 17.80 8.36 -10.43
N GLU A 269 18.10 7.26 -11.14
CA GLU A 269 19.05 7.21 -12.25
C GLU A 269 20.44 7.74 -11.85
N ASP A 270 20.85 7.43 -10.61
CA ASP A 270 22.15 7.77 -10.06
C ASP A 270 23.27 7.04 -10.80
N ASP A 271 24.47 7.61 -10.76
CA ASP A 271 25.68 6.93 -11.20
C ASP A 271 25.99 5.77 -10.23
N VAL A 272 26.05 4.56 -10.76
CA VAL A 272 26.25 3.32 -9.99
C VAL A 272 27.41 2.48 -10.52
N LYS A 273 27.97 1.65 -9.65
CA LYS A 273 28.78 0.48 -10.01
C LYS A 273 27.90 -0.77 -10.02
N ILE A 274 28.09 -1.63 -11.02
CA ILE A 274 27.44 -2.93 -11.13
C ILE A 274 28.51 -4.00 -10.95
N ILE A 275 28.54 -4.65 -9.78
CA ILE A 275 29.67 -5.47 -9.32
C ILE A 275 29.24 -6.93 -9.24
N ASN A 276 29.94 -7.82 -9.93
CA ASN A 276 29.70 -9.26 -9.79
C ASN A 276 30.12 -9.72 -8.38
N LYS A 277 29.22 -10.37 -7.64
CA LYS A 277 29.51 -10.76 -6.25
C LYS A 277 30.53 -11.90 -6.13
N GLN A 278 30.57 -12.81 -7.10
CA GLN A 278 31.45 -13.98 -7.05
C GLN A 278 32.92 -13.57 -7.19
N TYR A 279 33.22 -12.69 -8.14
CA TYR A 279 34.59 -12.28 -8.47
C TYR A 279 34.96 -10.90 -7.93
N LEU A 280 34.00 -10.15 -7.39
CA LEU A 280 34.15 -8.75 -6.97
C LEU A 280 34.69 -7.87 -8.11
N GLN A 281 34.14 -8.05 -9.31
CA GLN A 281 34.56 -7.33 -10.50
C GLN A 281 33.44 -6.40 -10.99
N PRO A 282 33.67 -5.06 -11.02
CA PRO A 282 32.72 -4.11 -11.56
C PRO A 282 32.66 -4.20 -13.07
N LEU A 283 31.48 -3.96 -13.62
CA LEU A 283 31.25 -4.00 -15.05
C LEU A 283 31.93 -2.81 -15.75
N LYS A 284 32.51 -3.05 -16.92
CA LYS A 284 33.04 -2.04 -17.84
C LYS A 284 32.77 -2.38 -19.30
N LEU A 285 32.95 -1.40 -20.18
CA LEU A 285 33.12 -1.63 -21.61
C LEU A 285 34.59 -1.56 -22.01
N ALA A 286 34.97 -2.34 -23.01
CA ALA A 286 36.30 -2.32 -23.62
C ALA A 286 36.60 -0.98 -24.29
N ALA A 287 37.89 -0.62 -24.36
CA ALA A 287 38.37 0.58 -25.03
C ALA A 287 38.39 0.44 -26.58
N SER A 288 38.43 -0.79 -27.08
CA SER A 288 38.29 -1.09 -28.51
C SER A 288 36.81 -1.21 -28.91
N VAL A 289 36.55 -0.95 -30.19
CA VAL A 289 35.26 -1.18 -30.84
C VAL A 289 35.37 -2.27 -31.90
N ASP A 290 34.26 -2.93 -32.21
CA ASP A 290 34.17 -3.87 -33.34
C ASP A 290 33.81 -3.18 -34.67
N SER A 291 33.51 -3.95 -35.71
CA SER A 291 33.11 -3.42 -37.02
C SER A 291 31.74 -2.74 -37.04
N TYR A 292 30.93 -2.91 -35.99
CA TYR A 292 29.64 -2.24 -35.80
C TYR A 292 29.73 -1.04 -34.85
N ASN A 293 30.95 -0.67 -34.43
CA ASN A 293 31.23 0.36 -33.43
C ASN A 293 30.66 0.01 -32.03
N ASP A 294 30.48 -1.28 -31.75
CA ASP A 294 30.07 -1.80 -30.45
C ASP A 294 31.30 -2.13 -29.59
N ARG A 295 31.14 -2.05 -28.26
CA ARG A 295 32.21 -2.35 -27.28
C ARG A 295 31.89 -3.61 -26.51
N LEU A 296 32.84 -4.52 -26.38
CA LEU A 296 32.62 -5.73 -25.59
C LEU A 296 32.56 -5.40 -24.09
N ALA A 297 31.67 -6.06 -23.34
CA ALA A 297 31.51 -5.83 -21.91
C ALA A 297 32.31 -6.84 -21.06
N TRP A 298 32.90 -6.38 -19.96
CA TRP A 298 33.84 -7.13 -19.13
C TRP A 298 33.66 -6.81 -17.65
N GLY A 299 34.01 -7.73 -16.76
CA GLY A 299 34.32 -7.46 -15.36
C GLY A 299 35.77 -6.98 -15.24
N ASP A 300 35.97 -5.81 -14.64
CA ASP A 300 37.28 -5.23 -14.37
C ASP A 300 37.95 -5.90 -13.16
N ASN A 301 39.25 -6.15 -13.24
CA ASN A 301 40.04 -6.73 -12.16
C ASN A 301 40.25 -5.80 -10.94
N ILE A 302 40.01 -4.50 -11.07
CA ILE A 302 40.18 -3.47 -10.03
C ILE A 302 38.81 -2.95 -9.56
N CYS A 303 38.31 -3.52 -8.47
CA CYS A 303 37.00 -3.15 -7.89
C CYS A 303 36.93 -1.70 -7.39
N GLU A 304 37.98 -1.23 -6.73
CA GLU A 304 38.01 0.07 -6.04
C GLU A 304 38.36 1.25 -6.97
N SER A 305 38.38 1.04 -8.29
CA SER A 305 38.68 2.13 -9.24
C SER A 305 37.54 3.13 -9.31
N ASP A 306 37.89 4.41 -9.42
CA ASP A 306 37.02 5.57 -9.70
C ASP A 306 36.97 5.88 -11.21
N SER A 307 37.42 4.95 -12.06
CA SER A 307 37.35 5.12 -13.51
C SER A 307 35.91 5.27 -13.96
N LYS A 308 35.64 6.30 -14.76
CA LYS A 308 34.33 6.52 -15.42
C LYS A 308 33.87 5.32 -16.24
N ARG A 309 34.77 4.44 -16.69
CA ARG A 309 34.44 3.19 -17.39
C ARG A 309 33.60 2.22 -16.53
N LEU A 310 33.67 2.36 -15.21
CA LEU A 310 32.89 1.57 -14.24
C LEU A 310 31.58 2.25 -13.83
N SER A 311 31.31 3.45 -14.34
CA SER A 311 30.13 4.25 -14.02
C SER A 311 28.99 3.94 -14.99
N TRP A 312 27.85 3.55 -14.43
CA TRP A 312 26.64 3.17 -15.16
C TRP A 312 25.43 3.92 -14.63
N LYS A 313 24.40 4.04 -15.45
CA LYS A 313 23.03 4.33 -15.03
C LYS A 313 22.10 3.19 -15.38
N ILE A 314 21.10 2.96 -14.55
CA ILE A 314 20.03 2.00 -14.81
C ILE A 314 18.78 2.83 -15.07
N LEU A 315 18.30 2.81 -16.30
CA LEU A 315 17.21 3.68 -16.77
C LEU A 315 15.91 2.88 -16.81
N PRO A 316 14.97 3.11 -15.89
CA PRO A 316 13.68 2.42 -15.85
C PRO A 316 12.70 3.01 -16.86
N PHE A 317 11.84 2.17 -17.43
CA PHE A 317 10.66 2.62 -18.18
C PHE A 317 9.52 1.60 -18.02
N TRP A 318 8.29 2.08 -18.09
CA TRP A 318 7.09 1.25 -17.95
C TRP A 318 6.63 0.70 -19.31
N GLU A 319 6.43 -0.62 -19.40
CA GLU A 319 5.86 -1.24 -20.59
C GLU A 319 5.12 -2.54 -20.22
N ASN A 320 3.91 -2.75 -20.76
CA ASN A 320 3.11 -3.95 -20.53
C ASN A 320 2.99 -4.32 -19.04
N GLU A 321 2.55 -3.35 -18.23
CA GLU A 321 2.26 -3.51 -16.79
C GLU A 321 3.48 -3.87 -15.91
N THR A 322 4.71 -3.70 -16.42
CA THR A 322 5.93 -3.96 -15.65
C THR A 322 7.01 -2.93 -15.95
N VAL A 323 7.93 -2.76 -15.00
CA VAL A 323 9.13 -1.95 -15.22
C VAL A 323 10.19 -2.75 -15.98
N ILE A 324 10.75 -2.11 -16.99
CA ILE A 324 11.86 -2.60 -17.81
C ILE A 324 13.03 -1.63 -17.65
N PHE A 325 14.26 -2.15 -17.76
CA PHE A 325 15.47 -1.35 -17.56
C PHE A 325 16.36 -1.36 -18.81
N LYS A 326 17.00 -0.23 -19.08
CA LYS A 326 18.20 -0.14 -19.92
C LYS A 326 19.41 0.13 -19.04
N ILE A 327 20.56 -0.43 -19.37
CA ILE A 327 21.81 -0.22 -18.61
C ILE A 327 22.75 0.60 -19.48
N TYR A 328 23.10 1.79 -19.01
CA TYR A 328 23.77 2.84 -19.77
C TYR A 328 25.17 3.10 -19.23
N SER A 329 26.19 3.06 -20.08
CA SER A 329 27.57 3.39 -19.73
C SER A 329 27.79 4.90 -19.85
N ASN A 330 28.21 5.54 -18.76
CA ASN A 330 28.44 6.98 -18.72
C ASN A 330 29.67 7.40 -19.52
N GLU A 331 30.74 6.59 -19.52
CA GLU A 331 31.96 6.91 -20.27
C GLU A 331 31.74 6.92 -21.78
N TYR A 332 31.05 5.90 -22.31
CA TYR A 332 30.94 5.69 -23.74
C TYR A 332 29.60 6.08 -24.35
N ASN A 333 28.63 6.49 -23.52
CA ASN A 333 27.26 6.82 -23.94
C ASN A 333 26.60 5.66 -24.71
N MET A 334 26.70 4.45 -24.16
CA MET A 334 26.27 3.20 -24.80
C MET A 334 25.36 2.37 -23.90
N TYR A 335 24.47 1.60 -24.51
CA TYR A 335 23.53 0.71 -23.83
C TYR A 335 23.99 -0.74 -23.93
N LEU A 336 23.90 -1.49 -22.84
CA LEU A 336 24.18 -2.92 -22.86
C LEU A 336 23.16 -3.68 -23.70
N LYS A 337 23.63 -4.66 -24.48
CA LYS A 337 22.81 -5.59 -25.24
C LYS A 337 23.42 -6.99 -25.26
N LEU A 338 22.58 -7.99 -25.46
CA LEU A 338 23.05 -9.32 -25.85
C LEU A 338 23.26 -9.44 -27.36
N ASP A 339 24.26 -10.22 -27.74
CA ASP A 339 24.53 -10.60 -29.12
C ASP A 339 23.37 -11.42 -29.72
N VAL A 340 23.18 -11.34 -31.03
CA VAL A 340 22.26 -12.20 -31.79
C VAL A 340 22.84 -13.59 -32.00
N ASN A 341 24.18 -13.71 -31.96
CA ASN A 341 24.88 -14.98 -32.07
C ASN A 341 25.13 -15.58 -30.68
N VAL A 342 25.25 -16.91 -30.65
CA VAL A 342 25.58 -17.69 -29.46
C VAL A 342 26.94 -18.36 -29.65
N ASP A 343 27.58 -18.72 -28.55
CA ASP A 343 28.72 -19.63 -28.56
C ASP A 343 28.27 -21.11 -28.63
N ASN A 344 29.22 -22.03 -28.47
CA ASN A 344 28.99 -23.48 -28.58
C ASN A 344 28.09 -24.05 -27.46
N ILE A 345 27.85 -23.31 -26.38
CA ILE A 345 26.96 -23.71 -25.27
C ILE A 345 25.68 -22.87 -25.22
N GLY A 346 25.50 -21.96 -26.18
CA GLY A 346 24.32 -21.12 -26.31
C GLY A 346 24.42 -19.77 -25.59
N ASP A 347 25.53 -19.48 -24.93
CA ASP A 347 25.75 -18.22 -24.23
C ASP A 347 25.96 -17.09 -25.25
N ARG A 348 25.54 -15.87 -24.89
CA ARG A 348 25.62 -14.68 -25.75
C ARG A 348 26.60 -13.68 -25.19
N LYS A 349 27.47 -13.12 -26.03
CA LYS A 349 28.33 -12.00 -25.60
C LYS A 349 27.47 -10.80 -25.23
N VAL A 350 27.92 -10.03 -24.24
CA VAL A 350 27.32 -8.74 -23.91
C VAL A 350 28.15 -7.61 -24.53
N TRP A 351 27.47 -6.70 -25.20
CA TRP A 351 28.06 -5.56 -25.91
C TRP A 351 27.45 -4.26 -25.41
N GLY A 352 28.18 -3.15 -25.47
CA GLY A 352 27.67 -1.79 -25.41
C GLY A 352 27.49 -1.24 -26.82
N SER A 353 26.33 -0.62 -27.09
CA SER A 353 26.03 0.01 -28.37
C SER A 353 25.34 1.35 -28.25
N THR A 354 25.45 2.20 -29.26
CA THR A 354 24.77 3.50 -29.30
C THR A 354 23.26 3.39 -29.58
N ASN A 355 22.81 2.32 -30.26
CA ASN A 355 21.38 2.00 -30.41
C ASN A 355 20.83 1.36 -29.11
N SER A 356 19.52 1.52 -28.86
CA SER A 356 18.80 0.86 -27.75
C SER A 356 17.35 0.47 -28.07
N ASN A 357 16.97 0.40 -29.35
CA ASN A 357 15.57 0.24 -29.78
C ASN A 357 15.09 -1.22 -29.83
N GLU A 358 15.98 -2.19 -29.59
CA GLU A 358 15.64 -3.60 -29.65
C GLU A 358 15.48 -4.19 -28.25
N THR A 359 14.57 -5.16 -28.09
CA THR A 359 14.32 -5.83 -26.80
C THR A 359 15.53 -6.57 -26.22
N ARG A 360 16.61 -6.78 -27.01
CA ARG A 360 17.89 -7.29 -26.51
C ARG A 360 18.74 -6.24 -25.76
N HIS A 361 18.34 -4.97 -25.75
CA HIS A 361 18.94 -3.89 -24.92
C HIS A 361 18.18 -3.67 -23.60
N GLN A 362 17.17 -4.50 -23.35
CA GLN A 362 16.21 -4.32 -22.28
C GLN A 362 16.35 -5.46 -21.28
N TYR A 363 16.21 -5.15 -20.00
CA TYR A 363 16.47 -6.08 -18.91
C TYR A 363 15.36 -6.04 -17.86
N TYR A 364 15.15 -7.18 -17.22
CA TYR A 364 14.49 -7.27 -15.93
C TYR A 364 15.56 -7.32 -14.84
N LEU A 365 15.24 -6.70 -13.71
CA LEU A 365 16.00 -6.85 -12.49
C LEU A 365 15.19 -7.70 -11.51
N GLU A 366 15.82 -8.71 -10.93
CA GLU A 366 15.23 -9.51 -9.87
C GLU A 366 16.07 -9.37 -8.60
N PRO A 367 15.60 -8.62 -7.59
CA PRO A 367 16.29 -8.50 -6.32
C PRO A 367 16.24 -9.83 -5.55
N CYS A 368 17.29 -10.10 -4.78
CA CYS A 368 17.35 -11.17 -3.80
C CYS A 368 18.09 -10.67 -2.56
N LEU A 369 17.47 -10.79 -1.39
CA LEU A 369 18.03 -10.34 -0.12
C LEU A 369 18.37 -11.56 0.74
N ARG A 370 19.65 -11.79 1.03
CA ARG A 370 20.08 -12.86 1.94
C ARG A 370 21.15 -12.36 2.89
N ASN A 371 21.00 -12.65 4.18
CA ASN A 371 21.93 -12.26 5.24
C ASN A 371 22.27 -10.76 5.22
N GLY A 372 21.27 -9.92 4.97
CA GLY A 372 21.42 -8.45 4.88
C GLY A 372 22.09 -7.94 3.60
N VAL A 373 22.46 -8.82 2.66
CA VAL A 373 23.06 -8.43 1.38
C VAL A 373 22.02 -8.51 0.27
N ILE A 374 21.74 -7.36 -0.35
CA ILE A 374 20.90 -7.26 -1.55
C ILE A 374 21.76 -7.48 -2.80
N VAL A 375 21.29 -8.36 -3.67
CA VAL A 375 21.87 -8.62 -5.00
C VAL A 375 20.77 -8.64 -6.03
N PHE A 376 21.13 -8.50 -7.30
CA PHE A 376 20.20 -8.50 -8.42
C PHE A 376 20.62 -9.54 -9.46
N PHE A 377 19.65 -10.30 -9.96
CA PHE A 377 19.81 -10.97 -11.25
C PHE A 377 19.43 -10.00 -12.36
N ILE A 378 20.34 -9.81 -13.30
CA ILE A 378 20.13 -8.95 -14.47
C ILE A 378 19.81 -9.85 -15.65
N ILE A 379 18.55 -9.85 -16.10
CA ILE A 379 18.02 -10.84 -17.04
C ILE A 379 17.58 -10.14 -18.32
N ASN A 380 18.15 -10.53 -19.45
CA ASN A 380 17.79 -9.94 -20.73
C ASN A 380 16.35 -10.27 -21.12
N ARG A 381 15.62 -9.27 -21.61
CA ARG A 381 14.21 -9.40 -21.97
C ARG A 381 13.98 -10.30 -23.19
N ARG A 382 14.79 -10.15 -24.24
CA ARG A 382 14.64 -10.92 -25.50
C ARG A 382 14.95 -12.39 -25.29
N TYR A 383 16.08 -12.69 -24.66
CA TYR A 383 16.62 -14.04 -24.61
C TYR A 383 16.42 -14.75 -23.27
N ARG A 384 15.93 -14.05 -22.24
CA ARG A 384 15.75 -14.59 -20.87
C ARG A 384 17.05 -15.13 -20.26
N GLN A 385 18.19 -14.63 -20.72
CA GLN A 385 19.51 -15.02 -20.26
C GLN A 385 20.03 -14.03 -19.21
N GLY A 386 20.52 -14.56 -18.09
CA GLY A 386 21.09 -13.78 -17.00
C GLY A 386 22.57 -13.46 -17.19
N PHE A 387 23.02 -12.32 -16.67
CA PHE A 387 24.42 -11.92 -16.71
C PHE A 387 25.31 -12.75 -15.80
N LYS A 388 26.43 -13.23 -16.34
CA LYS A 388 27.54 -13.86 -15.61
C LYS A 388 28.89 -13.47 -16.18
N LEU A 389 29.91 -13.51 -15.33
CA LEU A 389 31.29 -13.41 -15.79
C LEU A 389 31.84 -14.78 -16.18
N ASP A 390 32.78 -14.76 -17.11
CA ASP A 390 33.56 -15.93 -17.51
C ASP A 390 34.34 -16.51 -16.32
N VAL A 391 34.48 -17.84 -16.30
CA VAL A 391 35.27 -18.56 -15.29
C VAL A 391 36.76 -18.36 -15.51
N ASN A 392 37.18 -18.04 -16.73
CA ASN A 392 38.55 -17.72 -17.03
C ASN A 392 38.73 -16.19 -17.11
N ALA A 393 39.74 -15.69 -16.40
CA ALA A 393 40.19 -14.33 -16.57
C ALA A 393 41.17 -14.25 -17.75
N ASP A 394 41.27 -13.08 -18.36
CA ASP A 394 42.29 -12.80 -19.37
C ASP A 394 43.66 -12.54 -18.71
N ASN A 395 44.64 -12.12 -19.52
CA ASN A 395 46.01 -11.90 -19.07
C ASN A 395 46.16 -10.72 -18.09
N ILE A 396 45.19 -9.81 -18.02
CA ILE A 396 45.18 -8.70 -17.06
C ILE A 396 44.24 -8.97 -15.89
N GLY A 397 43.50 -10.08 -15.90
CA GLY A 397 42.60 -10.48 -14.83
C GLY A 397 41.13 -10.09 -15.08
N ASP A 398 40.81 -9.48 -16.22
CA ASP A 398 39.44 -9.15 -16.60
C ASP A 398 38.67 -10.41 -16.99
N ARG A 399 37.34 -10.40 -16.80
CA ARG A 399 36.47 -11.54 -17.19
C ARG A 399 35.43 -11.09 -18.19
N LEU A 400 35.22 -11.88 -19.24
CA LEU A 400 34.24 -11.54 -20.27
C LEU A 400 32.81 -11.64 -19.70
N LEU A 401 31.93 -10.69 -20.03
CA LEU A 401 30.52 -10.74 -19.64
C LEU A 401 29.70 -11.53 -20.67
N TRP A 402 28.90 -12.46 -20.17
CA TRP A 402 28.03 -13.33 -20.94
C TRP A 402 26.58 -13.27 -20.46
N GLY A 403 25.64 -13.40 -21.39
CA GLY A 403 24.28 -13.84 -21.13
C GLY A 403 24.24 -15.36 -21.13
N HIS A 404 23.84 -15.95 -20.00
CA HIS A 404 23.86 -17.39 -19.82
C HIS A 404 22.64 -18.10 -20.41
N ASN A 405 22.89 -19.14 -21.20
CA ASN A 405 21.90 -20.10 -21.68
C ASN A 405 21.53 -21.13 -20.60
N GLY A 406 20.75 -20.69 -19.62
CA GLY A 406 20.28 -21.54 -18.54
C GLY A 406 19.59 -20.76 -17.44
N SER A 407 19.16 -21.49 -16.40
CA SER A 407 18.47 -20.90 -15.26
C SER A 407 19.44 -20.17 -14.33
N VAL A 408 19.17 -18.89 -14.06
CA VAL A 408 19.93 -18.10 -13.07
C VAL A 408 19.74 -18.62 -11.64
N TYR A 409 18.65 -19.34 -11.37
CA TYR A 409 18.30 -19.81 -10.02
C TYR A 409 19.06 -21.07 -9.61
N ASN A 410 19.58 -21.84 -10.59
CA ASN A 410 20.29 -23.10 -10.33
C ASN A 410 21.76 -22.88 -9.94
N GLU A 411 22.38 -21.78 -10.38
CA GLU A 411 23.75 -21.41 -10.00
C GLU A 411 23.77 -20.04 -9.29
N TYR A 412 22.95 -19.92 -8.23
CA TYR A 412 22.74 -18.68 -7.47
C TYR A 412 24.01 -17.84 -7.30
N GLU A 413 25.12 -18.44 -6.85
CA GLU A 413 26.36 -17.72 -6.54
C GLU A 413 26.92 -16.92 -7.73
N ARG A 414 26.73 -17.41 -8.96
CA ARG A 414 27.34 -16.91 -10.20
C ARG A 414 26.64 -15.69 -10.78
N PHE A 415 25.34 -15.57 -10.56
CA PHE A 415 24.48 -14.58 -11.22
C PHE A 415 24.23 -13.32 -10.39
N ARG A 416 24.84 -13.19 -9.22
CA ARG A 416 24.58 -12.09 -8.28
C ARG A 416 25.36 -10.84 -8.65
N TRP A 417 24.64 -9.74 -8.81
CA TRP A 417 25.21 -8.42 -9.03
C TRP A 417 24.84 -7.49 -7.88
N ILE A 418 25.83 -6.85 -7.29
CA ILE A 418 25.64 -5.72 -6.37
C ILE A 418 25.50 -4.46 -7.22
N ILE A 419 24.53 -3.61 -6.87
CA ILE A 419 24.41 -2.26 -7.40
C ILE A 419 24.70 -1.32 -6.24
N SER A 420 25.72 -0.49 -6.37
CA SER A 420 26.13 0.49 -5.35
C SER A 420 26.34 1.85 -5.98
N ALA A 421 26.33 2.92 -5.17
CA ALA A 421 26.74 4.24 -5.65
C ALA A 421 28.16 4.16 -6.26
N PHE A 422 28.38 4.92 -7.34
CA PHE A 422 29.66 4.95 -8.05
C PHE A 422 30.76 5.61 -7.23
#